data_AF-L0J9F5-F1
#
_entry.id   AF-L0J9F5-F1
#
_cell.length_a   1.000
_cell.length_b   1.000
_cell.length_c   1.000
_cell.angle_alpha   90.00
_cell.angle_beta   90.00
_cell.angle_gamma   90.00
#
_symmetry.space_group_name_H-M   'P 1'
#
loop_
_entity.id
_entity.type
_entity.pdbx_description
1 polymer ?
#
loop_
_entity_poly.entity_id
_entity_poly.type
_entity_poly.pdbx_seq_one_letter_code
_entity_poly.pdbx_strand_id
1 'polypeptide(L)'
;MTGPKNRMGHAADMTRGYLREFKTITENASKTDKDGDWGLDAWVRIIHELVDLQVRTGASVLQAAISGPWWTAPSDDEPQPSDPVTVDPTSYPRTLQAASAFSRVGLPQTKIPAYSIGFDPELLPAQATEFRVVLKDQRFIGANYTGTVRLTNATNPTAAPADKEVIVGL
;
A
#
# COMPACT_ATOMS: atom_id res chain seq x y z
N MET A 1 19.04 -0.80 -10.29
CA MET A 1 18.08 -1.24 -11.33
C MET A 1 17.81 -2.74 -11.14
N THR A 2 16.76 -3.09 -10.41
CA THR A 2 16.32 -4.49 -10.18
C THR A 2 14.93 -4.64 -10.79
N GLY A 3 14.89 -5.30 -11.94
CA GLY A 3 13.74 -5.32 -12.86
C GLY A 3 12.54 -6.19 -12.45
N PRO A 4 11.52 -6.29 -13.33
CA PRO A 4 10.12 -6.67 -13.06
C PRO A 4 9.85 -8.15 -12.71
N LYS A 5 10.89 -8.93 -12.41
CA LYS A 5 10.83 -10.40 -12.33
C LYS A 5 9.92 -10.93 -11.22
N ASN A 6 9.60 -10.14 -10.20
CA ASN A 6 8.91 -10.62 -9.00
C ASN A 6 7.37 -10.73 -9.14
N ARG A 7 6.75 -9.99 -10.06
CA ARG A 7 5.27 -9.92 -10.15
C ARG A 7 4.67 -10.95 -11.10
N MET A 8 5.40 -11.32 -12.15
CA MET A 8 5.00 -12.36 -13.11
C MET A 8 5.03 -13.77 -12.48
N GLY A 9 5.99 -14.01 -11.57
CA GLY A 9 6.03 -15.23 -10.75
C GLY A 9 4.78 -15.38 -9.90
N HIS A 10 4.33 -14.29 -9.27
CA HIS A 10 3.18 -14.33 -8.37
C HIS A 10 1.85 -14.71 -9.08
N ALA A 11 1.60 -14.16 -10.28
CA ALA A 11 0.44 -14.53 -11.08
C ALA A 11 0.50 -16.00 -11.55
N ALA A 12 1.68 -16.45 -12.02
CA ALA A 12 1.88 -17.84 -12.43
C ALA A 12 1.72 -18.82 -11.26
N ASP A 13 2.17 -18.44 -10.06
CA ASP A 13 2.06 -19.26 -8.84
C ASP A 13 0.61 -19.34 -8.35
N MET A 14 -0.17 -18.25 -8.46
CA MET A 14 -1.62 -18.29 -8.18
C MET A 14 -2.38 -19.23 -9.11
N THR A 15 -2.16 -19.12 -10.43
CA THR A 15 -2.84 -20.01 -11.40
C THR A 15 -2.47 -21.47 -11.18
N ARG A 16 -1.19 -21.77 -10.90
CA ARG A 16 -0.74 -23.13 -10.59
C ARG A 16 -1.31 -23.65 -9.27
N GLY A 17 -1.42 -22.80 -8.25
CA GLY A 17 -2.04 -23.13 -6.97
C GLY A 17 -3.51 -23.53 -7.13
N TYR A 18 -4.28 -22.69 -7.83
CA TYR A 18 -5.70 -22.94 -8.11
C TYR A 18 -5.93 -24.26 -8.85
N LEU A 19 -5.16 -24.53 -9.92
CA LEU A 19 -5.26 -25.77 -10.67
C LEU A 19 -4.91 -27.02 -9.83
N ARG A 20 -3.97 -26.89 -8.90
CA ARG A 20 -3.58 -27.98 -8.00
C ARG A 20 -4.65 -28.27 -6.95
N GLU A 21 -5.25 -27.25 -6.36
CA GLU A 21 -6.36 -27.41 -5.41
C GLU A 21 -7.58 -28.00 -6.11
N PHE A 22 -7.94 -27.51 -7.30
CA PHE A 22 -9.04 -28.06 -8.09
C PHE A 22 -8.82 -29.54 -8.45
N LYS A 23 -7.60 -29.89 -8.86
CA LYS A 23 -7.23 -31.29 -9.14
C LYS A 23 -7.37 -32.16 -7.88
N THR A 24 -6.91 -31.69 -6.73
CA THR A 24 -7.02 -32.41 -5.45
C THR A 24 -8.48 -32.67 -5.06
N ILE A 25 -9.35 -31.67 -5.17
CA ILE A 25 -10.79 -31.81 -4.89
C ILE A 25 -11.41 -32.85 -5.82
N THR A 26 -11.07 -32.80 -7.11
CA THR A 26 -11.57 -33.76 -8.11
C THR A 26 -11.08 -35.19 -7.85
N GLU A 27 -9.82 -35.36 -7.47
CA GLU A 27 -9.25 -36.67 -7.13
C GLU A 27 -9.86 -37.24 -5.84
N ASN A 28 -10.14 -36.40 -4.85
CA ASN A 28 -10.83 -36.80 -3.63
C ASN A 28 -12.27 -37.22 -3.92
N ALA A 29 -13.02 -36.44 -4.71
CA ALA A 29 -14.37 -36.79 -5.14
C ALA A 29 -14.41 -38.11 -5.92
N SER A 30 -13.44 -38.34 -6.81
CA SER A 30 -13.32 -39.61 -7.56
C SER A 30 -12.97 -40.81 -6.66
N LYS A 31 -12.22 -40.61 -5.57
CA LYS A 31 -11.95 -41.67 -4.60
C LYS A 31 -13.19 -42.00 -3.78
N THR A 32 -13.88 -40.98 -3.25
CA THR A 32 -15.14 -41.15 -2.51
C THR A 32 -16.20 -41.89 -3.35
N ASP A 33 -16.26 -41.59 -4.65
CA ASP A 33 -17.15 -42.28 -5.59
C ASP A 33 -16.79 -43.77 -5.77
N LYS A 34 -15.49 -44.08 -5.94
CA LYS A 34 -15.00 -45.45 -6.07
C LYS A 34 -15.16 -46.27 -4.78
N ASP A 35 -15.07 -45.61 -3.64
CA ASP A 35 -15.24 -46.22 -2.33
C ASP A 35 -16.73 -46.42 -1.97
N GLY A 36 -17.65 -45.91 -2.81
CA GLY A 36 -19.10 -46.03 -2.64
C GLY A 36 -19.66 -45.21 -1.47
N ASP A 37 -18.87 -44.30 -0.91
CA ASP A 37 -19.11 -43.64 0.37
C ASP A 37 -19.78 -42.27 0.19
N TRP A 38 -20.83 -42.24 -0.65
CA TRP A 38 -21.67 -41.06 -0.88
C TRP A 38 -22.65 -40.84 0.29
N GLY A 39 -22.09 -40.62 1.48
CA GLY A 39 -22.83 -40.11 2.62
C GLY A 39 -23.09 -38.61 2.49
N LEU A 40 -24.15 -38.12 3.16
CA LEU A 40 -24.51 -36.70 3.21
C LEU A 40 -23.33 -35.84 3.69
N ASP A 41 -22.51 -36.35 4.61
CA ASP A 41 -21.31 -35.70 5.13
C ASP A 41 -20.19 -35.55 4.09
N ALA A 42 -20.02 -36.52 3.18
CA ALA A 42 -19.03 -36.45 2.12
C ALA A 42 -19.39 -35.39 1.08
N TRP A 43 -20.68 -35.29 0.74
CA TRP A 43 -21.20 -34.25 -0.15
C TRP A 43 -21.06 -32.84 0.45
N VAL A 44 -21.41 -32.70 1.74
CA VAL A 44 -21.26 -31.43 2.47
C VAL A 44 -19.80 -31.00 2.53
N ARG A 45 -18.87 -31.94 2.72
CA ARG A 45 -17.43 -31.63 2.75
C ARG A 45 -16.91 -31.16 1.39
N ILE A 46 -17.28 -31.81 0.29
CA ILE A 46 -16.88 -31.40 -1.07
C ILE A 46 -17.38 -29.99 -1.40
N ILE A 47 -18.62 -29.66 -1.01
CA ILE A 47 -19.16 -28.31 -1.22
C ILE A 47 -18.42 -27.27 -0.40
N HIS A 48 -18.11 -27.55 0.88
CA HIS A 48 -17.31 -26.64 1.68
C HIS A 48 -15.94 -26.40 1.06
N GLU A 49 -15.25 -27.45 0.61
CA GLU A 49 -13.94 -27.31 -0.05
C GLU A 49 -14.03 -26.46 -1.33
N LEU A 50 -15.11 -26.56 -2.11
CA LEU A 50 -15.35 -25.73 -3.30
C LEU A 50 -15.69 -24.27 -2.96
N VAL A 51 -16.53 -24.03 -1.95
CA VAL A 51 -16.89 -22.68 -1.51
C VAL A 51 -15.67 -21.97 -0.92
N ASP A 52 -14.88 -22.65 -0.10
CA ASP A 52 -13.63 -22.10 0.45
C ASP A 52 -12.64 -21.74 -0.67
N LEU A 53 -12.53 -22.60 -1.69
CA LEU A 53 -11.71 -22.31 -2.87
C LEU A 53 -12.21 -21.07 -3.61
N GLN A 54 -13.53 -20.92 -3.80
CA GLN A 54 -14.11 -19.73 -4.44
C GLN A 54 -13.87 -18.46 -3.62
N VAL A 55 -14.06 -18.50 -2.31
CA VAL A 55 -13.82 -17.36 -1.41
C VAL A 55 -12.35 -16.95 -1.43
N ARG A 56 -11.42 -17.92 -1.36
CA ARG A 56 -9.98 -17.66 -1.43
C ARG A 56 -9.57 -17.09 -2.79
N THR A 57 -10.15 -17.59 -3.88
CA THR A 57 -9.92 -17.08 -5.23
C THR A 57 -10.47 -15.67 -5.38
N GLY A 58 -11.68 -15.39 -4.87
CA GLY A 58 -12.27 -14.06 -4.85
C GLY A 58 -11.43 -13.06 -4.07
N ALA A 59 -10.95 -13.42 -2.87
CA ALA A 59 -10.04 -12.60 -2.07
C ALA A 59 -8.72 -12.31 -2.81
N SER A 60 -8.18 -13.32 -3.50
CA SER A 60 -6.95 -13.22 -4.30
C SER A 60 -7.12 -12.28 -5.49
N VAL A 61 -8.25 -12.39 -6.21
CA VAL A 61 -8.59 -11.51 -7.34
C VAL A 61 -8.84 -10.09 -6.87
N LEU A 62 -9.54 -9.89 -5.75
CA LEU A 62 -9.75 -8.57 -5.16
C LEU A 62 -8.43 -7.93 -4.73
N GLN A 63 -7.55 -8.70 -4.08
CA GLN A 63 -6.21 -8.23 -3.72
C GLN A 63 -5.39 -7.84 -4.96
N ALA A 64 -5.49 -8.64 -6.04
CA ALA A 64 -4.85 -8.31 -7.32
C ALA A 64 -5.43 -7.05 -7.96
N ALA A 65 -6.76 -6.87 -7.93
CA ALA A 65 -7.45 -5.69 -8.45
C ALA A 65 -7.04 -4.42 -7.68
N ILE A 66 -6.95 -4.48 -6.35
CA ILE A 66 -6.47 -3.37 -5.51
C ILE A 66 -5.00 -3.07 -5.79
N SER A 67 -4.19 -4.07 -6.13
CA SER A 67 -2.77 -3.88 -6.45
C SER A 67 -2.48 -3.26 -7.82
N GLY A 68 -3.52 -3.05 -8.63
CA GLY A 68 -3.44 -2.47 -9.96
C GLY A 68 -3.01 -3.45 -11.06
N PRO A 69 -3.23 -3.12 -12.34
CA PRO A 69 -2.90 -4.01 -13.44
C PRO A 69 -1.38 -4.25 -13.56
N TRP A 70 -0.99 -5.50 -13.80
CA TRP A 70 0.41 -5.88 -13.95
C TRP A 70 1.02 -5.49 -15.31
N TRP A 71 0.18 -5.10 -16.28
CA TRP A 71 0.57 -4.70 -17.63
C TRP A 71 0.65 -3.18 -17.83
N THR A 72 0.25 -2.39 -16.85
CA THR A 72 0.40 -0.93 -16.93
C THR A 72 1.82 -0.56 -16.54
N ALA A 73 2.50 0.20 -17.41
CA ALA A 73 3.77 0.82 -17.06
C ALA A 73 3.58 1.66 -15.78
N PRO A 74 4.59 1.73 -14.88
CA PRO A 74 4.60 2.75 -13.85
C PRO A 74 4.36 4.10 -14.53
N SER A 75 3.44 4.91 -13.97
CA SER A 75 3.23 6.24 -14.52
C SER A 75 4.56 7.00 -14.46
N ASP A 76 5.03 7.50 -15.60
CA ASP A 76 6.17 8.42 -15.66
C ASP A 76 5.79 9.82 -15.14
N ASP A 77 4.51 10.05 -14.82
CA ASP A 77 4.08 11.28 -14.16
C ASP A 77 4.68 11.36 -12.75
N GLU A 78 5.29 12.50 -12.46
CA GLU A 78 5.79 12.83 -11.13
C GLU A 78 4.63 12.69 -10.13
N PRO A 79 4.84 12.04 -8.97
CA PRO A 79 3.76 11.77 -8.03
C PRO A 79 3.04 13.07 -7.69
N GLN A 80 1.70 13.09 -7.84
CA GLN A 80 0.94 14.30 -7.59
C GLN A 80 1.15 14.71 -6.12
N PRO A 81 1.54 15.97 -5.85
CA PRO A 81 1.69 16.44 -4.48
C PRO A 81 0.40 16.28 -3.70
N SER A 82 0.52 16.10 -2.37
CA SER A 82 -0.64 16.08 -1.49
C SER A 82 -1.45 17.37 -1.59
N ASP A 83 -2.69 17.31 -1.09
CA ASP A 83 -3.44 18.51 -0.78
C ASP A 83 -2.62 19.47 0.11
N PRO A 84 -2.81 20.79 -0.02
CA PRO A 84 -2.13 21.78 0.79
C PRO A 84 -2.37 21.54 2.29
N VAL A 85 -1.28 21.45 3.05
CA VAL A 85 -1.29 21.38 4.50
C VAL A 85 -1.14 22.78 5.07
N THR A 86 -2.11 23.21 5.87
CA THR A 86 -2.09 24.52 6.52
C THR A 86 -1.27 24.51 7.82
N VAL A 87 -0.43 25.53 7.98
CA VAL A 87 0.37 25.81 9.18
C VAL A 87 0.24 27.25 9.61
N ASP A 88 0.50 27.49 10.90
CA ASP A 88 0.48 28.84 11.44
C ASP A 88 1.56 29.71 10.79
N PRO A 89 1.26 30.97 10.43
CA PRO A 89 2.24 31.88 9.86
C PRO A 89 3.30 32.24 10.90
N THR A 90 4.54 32.43 10.44
CA THR A 90 5.66 32.87 11.29
C THR A 90 6.47 33.95 10.57
N SER A 91 7.22 34.76 11.32
CA SER A 91 8.01 35.87 10.79
C SER A 91 9.34 35.45 10.14
N TYR A 92 9.66 34.16 10.14
CA TYR A 92 10.93 33.61 9.65
C TYR A 92 10.69 32.42 8.70
N PRO A 93 11.62 32.15 7.77
CA PRO A 93 11.53 30.98 6.91
C PRO A 93 11.79 29.68 7.70
N ARG A 94 11.12 28.59 7.29
CA ARG A 94 11.15 27.29 7.97
C ARG A 94 11.55 26.19 7.00
N THR A 95 12.50 25.36 7.40
CA THR A 95 12.85 24.12 6.69
C THR A 95 11.89 23.01 7.12
N LEU A 96 11.33 22.30 6.14
CA LEU A 96 10.39 21.20 6.37
C LEU A 96 11.14 19.86 6.33
N GLN A 97 10.94 19.04 7.34
CA GLN A 97 11.53 17.69 7.42
C GLN A 97 10.50 16.70 7.94
N ALA A 98 10.51 15.47 7.44
CA ALA A 98 9.75 14.39 8.06
C ALA A 98 10.44 13.99 9.37
N ALA A 99 9.76 14.14 10.51
CA ALA A 99 10.31 13.79 11.81
C ALA A 99 10.49 12.26 11.97
N SER A 100 9.65 11.49 11.27
CA SER A 100 9.64 10.03 11.31
C SER A 100 9.04 9.45 10.01
N ALA A 101 9.02 8.12 9.92
CA ALA A 101 8.36 7.42 8.82
C ALA A 101 6.83 7.62 8.88
N PHE A 102 6.20 7.89 7.73
CA PHE A 102 4.75 8.05 7.66
C PHE A 102 4.08 6.69 7.62
N SER A 103 2.99 6.51 8.35
CA SER A 103 2.27 5.24 8.46
C SER A 103 0.98 5.28 7.66
N ARG A 104 0.68 4.20 6.92
CA ARG A 104 -0.55 4.14 6.13
C ARG A 104 -1.77 4.11 7.03
N VAL A 105 -2.77 4.94 6.72
CA VAL A 105 -4.05 4.96 7.44
C VAL A 105 -4.75 3.61 7.24
N GLY A 106 -5.10 2.94 8.34
CA GLY A 106 -5.70 1.60 8.34
C GLY A 106 -4.72 0.42 8.22
N LEU A 107 -3.46 0.64 7.83
CA LEU A 107 -2.41 -0.40 7.75
C LEU A 107 -1.06 0.11 8.33
N PRO A 108 -0.91 0.24 9.65
CA PRO A 108 0.26 0.87 10.29
C PRO A 108 1.58 0.10 10.10
N GLN A 109 1.53 -1.15 9.63
CA GLN A 109 2.71 -1.94 9.25
C GLN A 109 3.35 -1.46 7.94
N THR A 110 2.59 -0.76 7.09
CA THR A 110 3.10 -0.18 5.85
C THR A 110 3.56 1.24 6.13
N LYS A 111 4.87 1.49 6.01
CA LYS A 111 5.48 2.78 6.34
C LYS A 111 6.29 3.34 5.17
N ILE A 112 6.16 4.64 4.93
CA ILE A 112 7.02 5.40 4.04
C ILE A 112 8.21 5.88 4.85
N PRO A 113 9.44 5.49 4.53
CA PRO A 113 10.61 6.00 5.23
C PRO A 113 10.80 7.50 4.94
N ALA A 114 11.28 8.24 5.94
CA ALA A 114 11.40 9.71 5.87
C ALA A 114 12.20 10.22 4.65
N TYR A 115 13.21 9.46 4.19
CA TYR A 115 14.01 9.83 3.02
C TYR A 115 13.23 9.78 1.69
N SER A 116 12.12 9.04 1.64
CA SER A 116 11.23 8.96 0.47
C SER A 116 10.19 10.08 0.45
N ILE A 117 10.20 10.98 1.44
CA ILE A 117 9.28 12.09 1.57
C ILE A 117 10.01 13.39 1.19
N GLY A 118 9.38 14.20 0.35
CA GLY A 118 9.76 15.55 -0.01
C GLY A 118 8.67 16.55 0.37
N PHE A 119 8.99 17.83 0.22
CA PHE A 119 8.06 18.93 0.49
C PHE A 119 8.14 19.96 -0.63
N ASP A 120 7.00 20.54 -0.96
CA ASP A 120 6.89 21.63 -1.92
C ASP A 120 6.10 22.79 -1.29
N PRO A 121 6.72 23.95 -1.00
CA PRO A 121 8.16 24.22 -1.17
C PRO A 121 9.02 23.52 -0.10
N GLU A 122 10.27 23.18 -0.42
CA GLU A 122 11.22 22.58 0.56
C GLU A 122 11.55 23.54 1.71
N LEU A 123 11.62 24.83 1.38
CA LEU A 123 11.77 25.93 2.32
C LEU A 123 10.46 26.73 2.33
N LEU A 124 9.76 26.71 3.45
CA LEU A 124 8.54 27.49 3.63
C LEU A 124 8.92 28.95 3.94
N PRO A 125 8.58 29.92 3.07
CA PRO A 125 8.93 31.33 3.30
C PRO A 125 8.28 31.89 4.57
N ALA A 126 8.80 33.02 5.06
CA ALA A 126 8.14 33.77 6.11
C ALA A 126 6.71 34.13 5.69
N GLN A 127 5.77 34.10 6.63
CA GLN A 127 4.34 34.33 6.44
C GLN A 127 3.59 33.31 5.55
N ALA A 128 4.29 32.36 4.91
CA ALA A 128 3.62 31.31 4.17
C ALA A 128 2.91 30.34 5.12
N THR A 129 1.68 30.00 4.76
CA THR A 129 0.77 29.18 5.57
C THR A 129 0.53 27.81 4.99
N GLU A 130 1.05 27.50 3.81
CA GLU A 130 0.75 26.27 3.08
C GLU A 130 2.01 25.60 2.56
N PHE A 131 2.05 24.27 2.66
CA PHE A 131 3.03 23.43 1.99
C PHE A 131 2.37 22.12 1.54
N ARG A 132 2.99 21.41 0.61
CA ARG A 132 2.54 20.10 0.14
C ARG A 132 3.59 19.05 0.45
N VAL A 133 3.14 17.82 0.67
CA VAL A 133 4.01 16.65 0.81
C VAL A 133 4.12 15.98 -0.55
N VAL A 134 5.34 15.67 -0.97
CA VAL A 134 5.62 15.04 -2.27
C VAL A 134 6.30 13.69 -2.02
N LEU A 135 5.95 12.68 -2.81
CA LEU A 135 6.65 11.40 -2.77
C LEU A 135 7.84 11.42 -3.71
N LYS A 136 9.01 10.97 -3.22
CA LYS A 136 10.20 10.71 -4.05
C LYS A 136 10.20 9.28 -4.61
N ASP A 137 9.36 8.41 -4.08
CA ASP A 137 9.29 6.99 -4.45
C ASP A 137 7.85 6.59 -4.80
N GLN A 138 7.65 6.20 -6.06
CA GLN A 138 6.34 5.86 -6.62
C GLN A 138 5.70 4.60 -5.98
N ARG A 139 6.46 3.79 -5.25
CA ARG A 139 5.93 2.56 -4.62
C ARG A 139 4.89 2.81 -3.54
N PHE A 140 4.77 4.05 -3.08
CA PHE A 140 3.90 4.44 -1.99
C PHE A 140 2.66 5.25 -2.42
N ILE A 141 2.46 5.46 -3.73
CA ILE A 141 1.32 6.19 -4.30
C ILE A 141 0.00 5.44 -4.08
N GLY A 142 -1.10 6.20 -3.99
CA GLY A 142 -2.47 5.71 -4.01
C GLY A 142 -3.02 5.41 -2.62
N ALA A 143 -2.48 6.04 -1.57
CA ALA A 143 -2.91 5.79 -0.21
C ALA A 143 -2.82 7.03 0.69
N ASN A 144 -3.62 7.02 1.76
CA ASN A 144 -3.55 8.03 2.80
C ASN A 144 -2.52 7.62 3.86
N TYR A 145 -1.70 8.57 4.27
CA TYR A 145 -0.66 8.38 5.28
C TYR A 145 -0.79 9.43 6.39
N THR A 146 -0.47 9.01 7.61
CA THR A 146 -0.32 9.90 8.77
C THR A 146 1.16 9.98 9.17
N GLY A 147 1.61 11.16 9.55
CA GLY A 147 2.98 11.38 10.00
C GLY A 147 3.19 12.73 10.65
N THR A 148 4.41 12.96 11.10
CA THR A 148 4.80 14.22 11.75
C THR A 148 5.81 14.96 10.89
N VAL A 149 5.49 16.20 10.55
CA VAL A 149 6.37 17.14 9.86
C VAL A 149 7.00 18.06 10.91
N ARG A 150 8.32 18.12 10.91
CA ARG A 150 9.12 19.02 11.72
C ARG A 150 9.42 20.29 10.95
N LEU A 151 8.99 21.42 11.49
CA LEU A 151 9.30 22.75 11.00
C LEU A 151 10.44 23.32 11.84
N THR A 152 11.61 23.51 11.22
CA THR A 152 12.78 24.07 11.88
C THR A 152 13.04 25.48 11.35
N ASN A 153 13.40 26.42 12.21
CA ASN A 153 13.77 27.76 11.78
C ASN A 153 15.03 27.70 10.90
N ALA A 154 14.94 28.18 9.67
CA ALA A 154 16.03 28.10 8.70
C ALA A 154 17.17 29.10 8.99
N THR A 155 16.89 30.20 9.69
CA THR A 155 17.91 31.20 10.08
C THR A 155 18.52 30.93 11.45
N ASN A 156 17.81 30.22 12.32
CA ASN A 156 18.31 29.80 13.63
C ASN A 156 17.96 28.32 13.91
N PRO A 157 18.81 27.38 13.47
CA PRO A 157 18.58 25.94 13.65
C PRO A 157 18.58 25.48 15.12
N THR A 158 19.08 26.31 16.05
CA THR A 158 19.06 26.00 17.49
C THR A 158 17.74 26.36 18.19
N ALA A 159 16.83 27.06 17.50
CA ALA A 159 15.49 27.31 18.01
C ALA A 159 14.69 25.99 18.12
N ALA A 160 13.77 25.92 19.09
CA ALA A 160 12.94 24.74 19.26
C ALA A 160 12.12 24.45 17.99
N PRO A 161 12.21 23.23 17.42
CA PRO A 161 11.43 22.87 16.25
C PRO A 161 9.94 22.74 16.61
N ALA A 162 9.07 23.08 15.66
CA ALA A 162 7.64 22.84 15.78
C ALA A 162 7.26 21.56 15.03
N ASP A 163 6.65 20.61 15.73
CA ASP A 163 6.19 19.35 15.15
C ASP A 163 4.69 19.45 14.85
N LYS A 164 4.30 19.10 13.61
CA LYS A 164 2.91 19.13 13.11
C LYS A 164 2.51 17.73 12.64
N GLU A 165 1.45 17.18 13.22
CA GLU A 165 0.83 15.96 12.71
C GLU A 165 0.01 16.27 11.45
N VAL A 166 0.17 15.45 10.43
CA VAL A 166 -0.48 15.62 9.12
C VAL A 166 -1.05 14.29 8.65
N ILE A 167 -2.18 14.36 7.97
CA ILE A 167 -2.76 13.25 7.21
C ILE A 167 -2.81 13.70 5.75
N VAL A 168 -2.14 12.97 4.87
CA VAL A 168 -1.98 13.33 3.47
C VAL A 168 -2.35 12.17 2.56
N GLY A 169 -3.08 12.47 1.49
CA GLY A 169 -3.25 11.57 0.34
C GLY A 169 -2.07 11.73 -0.60
N LEU A 170 -1.42 10.60 -0.94
CA LEU A 170 -0.24 10.53 -1.80
C LEU A 170 -0.39 9.40 -2.82
#